data_AF-A0A257WTQ1-F1
#
_entry.id   AF-A0A257WTQ1-F1
#
_cell.length_a   1.000
_cell.length_b   1.000
_cell.length_c   1.000
_cell.angle_alpha   90.00
_cell.angle_beta   90.00
_cell.angle_gamma   90.00
#
_symmetry.space_group_name_H-M   'P 1'
#
loop_
_entity.id
_entity.type
_entity.pdbx_description
1 polymer ?
#
loop_
_entity_poly.entity_id
_entity_poly.type
_entity_poly.pdbx_seq_one_letter_code
_entity_poly.pdbx_strand_id
1 'polypeptide(L)'
;MAIDGSGCQHLEPIVEVIQQSIAPLDCQDFGQLSATEKEAFMTAVARANVSGVAEMLLGQSQMLSNLHQVGRVAIIGAIYDIVTGDLDFIPYVDA
;
A
#
# COMPACT_ATOMS: atom_id res chain seq x y z
N MET A 1 17.48 -11.21 -5.38
CA MET A 1 17.50 -11.97 -6.66
C MET A 1 17.10 -10.95 -7.71
N ALA A 2 18.03 -10.56 -8.58
CA ALA A 2 17.82 -9.47 -9.52
C ALA A 2 16.90 -9.92 -10.67
N ILE A 3 15.93 -9.08 -11.02
CA ILE A 3 14.98 -9.29 -12.11
C ILE A 3 15.61 -8.91 -13.45
N ASP A 4 16.46 -9.79 -13.97
CA ASP A 4 17.23 -9.52 -15.18
C ASP A 4 16.44 -10.01 -16.41
N GLY A 5 15.62 -9.15 -17.02
CA GLY A 5 14.82 -9.53 -18.20
C GLY A 5 13.97 -8.44 -18.86
N SER A 6 14.63 -7.44 -19.47
CA SER A 6 14.18 -6.66 -20.65
C SER A 6 12.72 -6.18 -20.77
N GLY A 7 12.23 -5.35 -19.84
CA GLY A 7 10.98 -4.60 -20.07
C GLY A 7 10.46 -3.78 -18.90
N CYS A 8 10.96 -4.04 -17.69
CA CYS A 8 10.42 -3.50 -16.45
C CYS A 8 11.42 -2.59 -15.71
N GLN A 9 12.06 -1.65 -16.43
CA GLN A 9 13.07 -0.74 -15.86
C GLN A 9 12.55 0.11 -14.67
N HIS A 10 11.24 0.23 -14.51
CA HIS A 10 10.58 0.99 -13.44
C HIS A 10 9.78 0.13 -12.48
N LEU A 11 9.86 -1.20 -12.60
CA LEU A 11 9.12 -2.09 -11.71
C LEU A 11 9.83 -2.25 -10.36
N GLU A 12 11.16 -2.24 -10.34
CA GLU A 12 11.94 -2.39 -9.10
C GLU A 12 11.54 -1.36 -8.03
N PRO A 13 11.48 -0.04 -8.33
CA PRO A 13 11.08 0.95 -7.32
C PRO A 13 9.65 0.77 -6.82
N ILE A 14 8.75 0.26 -7.66
CA ILE A 14 7.35 -0.01 -7.26
C ILE A 14 7.32 -1.20 -6.31
N VAL A 15 8.06 -2.27 -6.64
CA VAL A 15 8.16 -3.46 -5.80
C VAL A 15 8.79 -3.13 -4.45
N GLU A 16 9.83 -2.29 -4.43
CA GLU A 16 10.46 -1.82 -3.18
C GLU A 16 9.46 -1.10 -2.26
N VAL A 17 8.60 -0.25 -2.80
CA VAL A 17 7.55 0.43 -2.01
C VAL A 17 6.52 -0.57 -1.48
N ILE A 18 6.10 -1.55 -2.28
CA ILE A 18 5.15 -2.59 -1.84
C ILE A 18 5.77 -3.48 -0.75
N GLN A 19 7.05 -3.82 -0.86
CA GLN A 19 7.75 -4.65 0.13
C GLN A 19 7.77 -4.03 1.53
N GLN A 20 7.75 -2.70 1.65
CA GLN A 20 7.64 -2.00 2.94
C GLN A 20 6.30 -2.24 3.63
N SER A 21 5.30 -2.75 2.90
CA SER A 21 3.95 -3.03 3.38
C SER A 21 3.75 -4.49 3.82
N ILE A 22 4.82 -5.29 3.81
CA ILE A 22 4.80 -6.71 4.16
C ILE A 22 5.60 -6.90 5.45
N ALA A 23 4.98 -7.40 6.53
CA ALA A 23 5.74 -7.70 7.74
C ALA A 23 6.61 -8.96 7.50
N PRO A 24 7.88 -8.98 7.95
CA PRO A 24 8.80 -10.10 7.68
C PRO A 24 8.32 -11.47 8.21
N LEU A 25 7.46 -11.46 9.24
CA LEU A 25 6.91 -12.68 9.85
C LEU A 25 5.69 -13.22 9.08
N ASP A 26 5.00 -12.38 8.32
CA ASP A 26 3.74 -12.76 7.68
C ASP A 26 3.95 -13.62 6.41
N CYS A 27 5.19 -13.65 5.87
CA CYS A 27 5.52 -14.42 4.67
C CYS A 27 5.96 -15.87 4.94
N GLN A 28 6.27 -16.25 6.18
CA GLN A 28 6.93 -17.53 6.47
C GLN A 28 6.09 -18.74 6.06
N ASP A 29 4.76 -18.62 6.13
CA ASP A 29 3.82 -19.70 5.81
C ASP A 29 2.93 -19.39 4.61
N PHE A 30 3.21 -18.32 3.84
CA PHE A 30 2.35 -17.91 2.71
C PHE A 30 2.11 -19.05 1.71
N GLY A 31 3.13 -19.90 1.47
CA GLY A 31 3.01 -21.06 0.59
C GLY A 31 1.96 -22.08 1.03
N GLN A 32 1.74 -22.22 2.35
CA GLN A 32 0.86 -23.21 2.97
C GLN A 32 -0.59 -22.73 3.13
N LEU A 33 -0.83 -21.42 2.98
CA LEU A 33 -2.17 -20.83 3.04
C LEU A 33 -3.09 -21.36 1.94
N SER A 34 -4.36 -21.54 2.28
CA SER A 34 -5.44 -21.78 1.32
C SER A 34 -5.62 -20.58 0.38
N ALA A 35 -6.38 -20.77 -0.71
CA ALA A 35 -6.63 -19.69 -1.66
C ALA A 35 -7.28 -18.46 -0.99
N THR A 36 -8.26 -18.68 -0.12
CA THR A 36 -8.94 -17.61 0.62
C THR A 36 -8.02 -16.89 1.60
N GLU A 37 -7.13 -17.62 2.29
CA GLU A 37 -6.15 -17.00 3.19
C GLU A 37 -5.10 -16.20 2.42
N LYS A 38 -4.67 -16.67 1.25
CA LYS A 38 -3.77 -15.93 0.36
C LYS A 38 -4.40 -14.64 -0.14
N GLU A 39 -5.67 -14.69 -0.52
CA GLU A 39 -6.44 -13.53 -0.94
C GLU A 39 -6.54 -12.50 0.21
N ALA A 40 -6.95 -12.94 1.40
CA ALA A 40 -7.02 -12.08 2.57
C ALA A 40 -5.65 -11.45 2.92
N PHE A 41 -4.57 -12.21 2.80
CA PHE A 41 -3.21 -11.70 2.97
C PHE A 41 -2.86 -10.64 1.92
N MET A 42 -3.10 -10.91 0.64
CA MET A 42 -2.83 -9.95 -0.43
C MET A 42 -3.65 -8.66 -0.26
N THR A 43 -4.91 -8.77 0.15
CA THR A 43 -5.76 -7.63 0.48
C THR A 43 -5.19 -6.83 1.66
N ALA A 44 -4.71 -7.50 2.71
CA ALA A 44 -4.08 -6.82 3.85
C ALA A 44 -2.81 -6.06 3.44
N VAL A 45 -1.95 -6.68 2.62
CA VAL A 45 -0.76 -6.02 2.06
C VAL A 45 -1.13 -4.81 1.20
N ALA A 46 -2.17 -4.92 0.37
CA ALA A 46 -2.64 -3.81 -0.44
C ALA A 46 -3.16 -2.64 0.43
N ARG A 47 -3.91 -2.94 1.50
CA ARG A 47 -4.40 -1.93 2.46
C ARG A 47 -3.24 -1.24 3.18
N ALA A 48 -2.25 -2.00 3.64
CA ALA A 48 -1.05 -1.45 4.26
C ALA A 48 -0.27 -0.57 3.29
N ASN A 49 -0.16 -0.98 2.02
CA ASN A 49 0.52 -0.19 0.99
C ASN A 49 -0.17 1.14 0.72
N VAL A 50 -1.49 1.12 0.53
CA VAL A 50 -2.27 2.35 0.31
C VAL A 50 -2.16 3.30 1.50
N SER A 51 -2.21 2.78 2.74
CA SER A 51 -1.99 3.60 3.95
C SER A 51 -0.59 4.21 3.98
N GLY A 52 0.45 3.39 3.78
CA GLY A 52 1.84 3.85 3.82
C GLY A 52 2.17 4.86 2.72
N VAL A 53 1.60 4.72 1.53
CA VAL A 53 1.74 5.71 0.45
C VAL A 53 1.04 7.03 0.81
N ALA A 54 -0.15 6.99 1.42
CA ALA A 54 -0.84 8.20 1.87
C ALA A 54 -0.02 8.95 2.94
N GLU A 55 0.56 8.23 3.89
CA GLU A 55 1.46 8.79 4.91
C GLU A 55 2.74 9.36 4.29
N MET A 56 3.34 8.65 3.34
CA MET A 56 4.53 9.10 2.62
C MET A 56 4.28 10.41 1.87
N LEU A 57 3.12 10.59 1.24
CA LEU A 57 2.76 11.84 0.54
C LEU A 57 2.66 13.04 1.50
N LEU A 58 2.13 12.83 2.71
CA LEU A 58 2.13 13.85 3.76
C LEU A 58 3.55 14.15 4.25
N GLY A 59 4.39 13.13 4.43
CA GLY A 59 5.76 13.28 4.93
C GLY A 59 6.74 13.92 3.93
N GLN A 60 6.57 13.67 2.62
CA GLN A 60 7.50 14.15 1.59
C GLN A 60 7.20 15.59 1.11
N SER A 61 5.98 16.08 1.32
CA SER A 61 5.58 17.42 0.86
C SER A 61 5.28 18.33 2.04
N GLN A 62 6.19 19.27 2.30
CA GLN A 62 5.98 20.28 3.33
C GLN A 62 4.70 21.11 3.10
N MET A 63 4.36 21.37 1.84
CA MET A 63 3.13 22.09 1.49
C MET A 63 1.88 21.29 1.89
N LEU A 64 1.82 20.00 1.50
CA LEU A 64 0.68 19.14 1.83
C LEU A 64 0.58 18.93 3.34
N SER A 65 1.71 18.71 4.02
CA SER A 65 1.77 18.61 5.48
C SER A 65 1.21 19.85 6.17
N ASN A 66 1.65 21.05 5.76
CA ASN A 66 1.16 22.31 6.33
C ASN A 66 -0.35 22.47 6.10
N LEU A 67 -0.83 22.19 4.88
CA LEU A 67 -2.26 22.28 4.55
C LEU A 67 -3.09 21.25 5.31
N HIS A 68 -2.54 20.06 5.55
CA HIS A 68 -3.16 19.02 6.36
C HIS A 68 -3.30 19.46 7.82
N GLN A 69 -2.21 19.96 8.42
CA GLN A 69 -2.20 20.43 9.80
C GLN A 69 -3.20 21.57 10.07
N VAL A 70 -3.43 22.45 9.10
CA VAL A 70 -4.43 23.52 9.23
C VAL A 70 -5.84 23.11 8.79
N GLY A 71 -6.07 21.81 8.54
CA GLY A 71 -7.38 21.25 8.19
C GLY A 71 -7.90 21.66 6.81
N ARG A 72 -7.01 22.04 5.89
CA ARG A 72 -7.38 22.55 4.55
C ARG A 72 -7.39 21.47 3.49
N VAL A 73 -6.63 20.39 3.69
CA VAL A 73 -6.55 19.23 2.79
C VAL A 73 -6.48 17.96 3.63
N ALA A 74 -7.12 16.89 3.19
CA ALA A 74 -6.93 15.54 3.71
C ALA A 74 -6.42 14.64 2.57
N ILE A 75 -5.57 13.67 2.90
CA ILE A 75 -5.15 12.62 1.97
C ILE A 75 -5.83 11.33 2.45
N ILE A 76 -6.66 10.75 1.60
CA ILE A 76 -7.40 9.53 1.90
C ILE A 76 -7.02 8.48 0.86
N GLY A 77 -6.57 7.32 1.34
CA GLY A 77 -6.34 6.15 0.51
C GLY A 77 -7.64 5.38 0.26
N ALA A 78 -7.77 4.77 -0.91
CA ALA A 78 -8.87 3.86 -1.21
C ALA A 78 -8.40 2.71 -2.10
N ILE A 79 -9.04 1.55 -1.95
CA ILE A 79 -8.89 0.39 -2.83
C ILE A 79 -10.17 0.22 -3.63
N TYR A 80 -10.03 0.03 -4.94
CA TYR A 80 -11.12 -0.29 -5.84
C TYR A 80 -11.11 -1.78 -6.17
N ASP A 81 -12.21 -2.47 -5.92
CA ASP A 81 -12.43 -3.83 -6.37
C ASP A 81 -12.92 -3.81 -7.83
N ILE A 82 -12.10 -4.34 -8.73
CA ILE A 82 -12.39 -4.36 -10.17
C ILE A 82 -13.53 -5.31 -10.56
N VAL A 83 -13.85 -6.27 -9.70
CA VAL A 83 -14.88 -7.29 -9.95
C VAL A 83 -16.25 -6.77 -9.55
N THR A 84 -16.34 -6.16 -8.35
CA THR A 84 -17.60 -5.67 -7.79
C THR A 84 -17.88 -4.21 -8.15
N GLY A 85 -16.84 -3.42 -8.36
CA GLY A 85 -16.92 -1.97 -8.51
C GLY A 85 -16.91 -1.22 -7.17
N ASP A 86 -16.72 -1.92 -6.05
CA ASP A 86 -16.75 -1.32 -4.72
C ASP A 86 -15.47 -0.54 -4.40
N LEU A 87 -15.63 0.50 -3.57
CA LEU A 87 -14.53 1.30 -3.03
C LEU A 87 -14.42 1.07 -1.52
N ASP A 88 -13.27 0.58 -1.06
CA ASP A 88 -12.91 0.50 0.35
C ASP A 88 -12.00 1.68 0.71
N PHE A 89 -12.51 2.61 1.51
CA PHE A 89 -11.75 3.76 2.00
C PHE A 89 -10.91 3.35 3.21
N ILE A 90 -9.60 3.65 3.16
CA ILE A 90 -8.70 3.35 4.25
C ILE A 90 -8.83 4.45 5.31
N PRO A 91 -9.18 4.10 6.56
CA PRO A 91 -9.33 5.07 7.63
C PRO A 91 -7.98 5.71 7.95
N TYR A 92 -7.96 7.05 7.98
CA TYR A 92 -6.81 7.81 8.41
C TYR A 92 -6.81 7.91 9.94
N VAL A 93 -5.71 7.52 10.59
CA VAL A 93 -5.55 7.64 12.04
C VAL A 93 -4.62 8.82 12.30
N ASP A 94 -5.17 9.93 12.82
CA ASP A 94 -4.36 11.01 13.39
C ASP A 94 -3.59 10.44 14.60
N ALA A 95 -2.26 10.40 14.49
CA ALA A 95 -1.37 10.03 15.59
C ALA A 95 -1.19 11.18 16.60
#